data_AF-A0A9W8MGS2-F1
#
_entry.id   AF-A0A9W8MGS2-F1
#
_cell.length_a   1.000
_cell.length_b   1.000
_cell.length_c   1.000
_cell.angle_alpha   90.00
_cell.angle_beta   90.00
_cell.angle_gamma   90.00
#
_symmetry.space_group_name_H-M   'P 1'
#
loop_
_entity.id
_entity.type
_entity.pdbx_description
1 polymer ?
#
loop_
_entity_poly.entity_id
_entity_poly.type
_entity_poly.pdbx_seq_one_letter_code
_entity_poly.pdbx_strand_id
1 'polypeptide(L)'
;MCLQFNETLSHPSFPVLITGSYDRTIRVWNLDSGEELHCLKGHTRAVRALQFDEVKLITGSMDNTLKVWDWRRGKCIRTLTGHTEGVVCLNFDSNVLASGSVDSTIKVWNLRTGRGVYIAGAYGLGQLCAAMGFKWEWDLC
;
A
#
# COMPACT_ATOMS: atom_id res chain seq x y z
N MET A 1 -7.71 -1.69 -9.67
CA MET A 1 -6.49 -2.50 -9.75
C MET A 1 -5.35 -1.53 -9.55
N CYS A 2 -4.49 -1.81 -8.57
CA CYS A 2 -3.25 -1.09 -8.32
C CYS A 2 -2.12 -2.12 -8.39
N LEU A 3 -0.94 -1.72 -8.84
CA LEU A 3 0.22 -2.59 -8.89
C LEU A 3 1.44 -1.78 -8.51
N GLN A 4 2.40 -2.45 -7.90
CA GLN A 4 3.69 -1.85 -7.64
C GLN A 4 4.78 -2.85 -7.98
N PHE A 5 5.84 -2.32 -8.56
CA PHE A 5 7.00 -3.07 -9.03
C PHE A 5 8.24 -2.45 -8.39
N ASN A 6 9.17 -3.30 -7.99
CA ASN A 6 10.42 -2.84 -7.42
C ASN A 6 11.57 -3.71 -7.95
N GLU A 7 12.29 -3.13 -8.89
CA GLU A 7 13.42 -3.71 -9.61
C GLU A 7 14.70 -3.77 -8.74
N THR A 8 14.76 -2.96 -7.68
CA THR A 8 15.95 -2.75 -6.84
C THR A 8 15.92 -3.47 -5.49
N LEU A 9 14.87 -4.25 -5.18
CA LEU A 9 14.88 -5.13 -4.00
C LEU A 9 15.87 -6.27 -4.22
N SER A 10 17.11 -6.02 -3.84
CA SER A 10 18.21 -6.98 -3.84
C SER A 10 18.06 -8.00 -2.71
N HIS A 11 16.98 -8.79 -2.74
CA HIS A 11 16.91 -10.05 -1.99
C HIS A 11 17.20 -11.19 -2.97
N PRO A 12 17.99 -12.23 -2.62
CA PRO A 12 18.63 -13.06 -3.63
C PRO A 12 17.57 -13.81 -4.43
N SER A 13 17.51 -13.45 -5.72
CA SER A 13 17.34 -14.33 -6.88
C SER A 13 16.23 -13.97 -7.87
N PHE A 14 15.29 -13.06 -7.61
CA PHE A 14 14.30 -12.69 -8.66
C PHE A 14 13.51 -11.39 -8.39
N PRO A 15 13.08 -10.69 -9.46
CA PRO A 15 12.15 -9.57 -9.38
C PRO A 15 10.74 -10.05 -8.98
N VAL A 16 10.03 -9.23 -8.20
CA VAL A 16 8.70 -9.52 -7.68
C VAL A 16 7.70 -8.46 -8.13
N LEU A 17 6.50 -8.91 -8.50
CA LEU A 17 5.36 -8.04 -8.80
C LEU A 17 4.27 -8.23 -7.75
N ILE A 18 3.75 -7.13 -7.21
CA ILE A 18 2.63 -7.16 -6.27
C ILE A 18 1.44 -6.43 -6.88
N THR A 19 0.30 -7.10 -6.94
CA THR A 19 -0.94 -6.57 -7.52
C THR A 19 -2.09 -6.59 -6.52
N GLY A 20 -2.82 -5.48 -6.45
CA GLY A 20 -3.99 -5.28 -5.61
C GLY A 20 -5.22 -5.11 -6.47
N SER A 21 -6.27 -5.88 -6.19
CA SER A 21 -7.41 -6.02 -7.10
C SER A 21 -8.73 -5.56 -6.47
N TYR A 22 -9.70 -5.30 -7.35
CA TYR A 22 -11.09 -5.06 -6.96
C TYR A 22 -11.75 -6.33 -6.38
N ASP A 23 -11.19 -7.51 -6.64
CA ASP A 23 -11.61 -8.79 -6.04
C ASP A 23 -11.29 -8.92 -4.54
N ARG A 24 -10.66 -7.89 -3.95
CA ARG A 24 -10.26 -7.76 -2.53
C ARG A 24 -9.01 -8.55 -2.15
N THR A 25 -8.31 -9.10 -3.14
CA THR A 25 -7.08 -9.85 -2.94
C THR A 25 -5.86 -9.02 -3.31
N ILE A 26 -4.74 -9.36 -2.69
CA ILE A 26 -3.42 -8.96 -3.14
C ILE A 26 -2.68 -10.22 -3.59
N ARG A 27 -2.03 -10.16 -4.74
CA ARG A 27 -1.24 -11.27 -5.28
C ARG A 27 0.22 -10.87 -5.39
N VAL A 28 1.09 -11.80 -5.06
CA VAL A 28 2.55 -11.66 -5.15
C VAL A 28 3.03 -12.66 -6.18
N TRP A 29 3.75 -12.17 -7.19
CA TRP A 29 4.20 -12.95 -8.33
C TRP A 29 5.72 -12.94 -8.41
N ASN A 30 6.30 -14.09 -8.72
CA ASN A 30 7.68 -14.19 -9.15
C ASN A 30 7.72 -13.87 -10.65
N LEU A 31 8.48 -12.85 -11.04
CA LEU A 31 8.49 -12.41 -12.44
C LEU A 31 9.35 -13.27 -13.35
N ASP A 32 10.37 -13.95 -12.81
CA ASP A 32 11.23 -14.82 -13.61
C ASP A 32 10.53 -16.11 -14.00
N SER A 33 9.77 -16.70 -13.06
CA SER A 33 9.00 -17.94 -13.30
C SER A 33 7.56 -17.70 -13.75
N GLY A 34 7.01 -16.51 -13.50
CA GLY A 34 5.59 -16.21 -13.70
C GLY A 34 4.66 -16.85 -12.67
N GLU A 35 5.20 -17.51 -11.64
CA GLU A 35 4.40 -18.20 -10.64
C GLU A 35 3.82 -17.25 -9.60
N GLU A 36 2.58 -17.53 -9.17
CA GLU A 36 1.96 -16.86 -8.03
C GLU A 36 2.54 -17.42 -6.73
N LEU A 37 3.28 -16.60 -5.99
CA LEU A 37 3.87 -16.98 -4.71
C LEU A 37 2.82 -16.98 -3.59
N HIS A 38 2.02 -15.92 -3.52
CA HIS A 38 1.04 -15.73 -2.45
C HIS A 38 -0.23 -15.02 -2.91
N CYS A 39 -1.36 -15.47 -2.38
CA CYS A 39 -2.66 -14.81 -2.45
C CYS A 39 -3.04 -14.30 -1.05
N LEU A 40 -2.86 -13.00 -0.79
CA LEU A 40 -3.17 -12.37 0.48
C LEU A 40 -4.64 -11.97 0.49
N LYS A 41 -5.41 -12.63 1.36
CA LYS A 41 -6.83 -12.37 1.58
C LYS A 41 -7.02 -11.75 2.96
N GLY A 42 -7.87 -10.74 3.05
CA GLY A 42 -8.21 -10.16 4.35
C GLY A 42 -8.86 -8.78 4.29
N HIS A 43 -8.73 -8.05 3.18
CA HIS A 43 -9.56 -6.87 2.93
C HIS A 43 -10.99 -7.29 2.59
N THR A 44 -11.96 -6.48 3.03
CA THR A 44 -13.39 -6.74 2.77
C THR A 44 -13.90 -5.98 1.55
N ARG A 45 -13.15 -4.98 1.07
CA ARG A 45 -13.41 -4.21 -0.16
C ARG A 45 -12.13 -4.10 -1.00
N ALA A 46 -12.27 -3.44 -2.14
CA ALA A 46 -11.22 -3.31 -3.15
C ALA A 46 -9.93 -2.69 -2.62
N VAL A 47 -8.80 -3.26 -3.02
CA VAL A 47 -7.47 -2.73 -2.71
C VAL A 47 -7.10 -1.68 -3.75
N ARG A 48 -6.80 -0.46 -3.30
CA ARG A 48 -6.59 0.71 -4.17
C ARG A 48 -5.19 1.30 -4.08
N ALA A 49 -4.48 1.05 -2.99
CA ALA A 49 -3.12 1.54 -2.81
C ALA A 49 -2.21 0.43 -2.29
N LEU A 50 -0.97 0.42 -2.76
CA LEU A 50 0.08 -0.53 -2.37
C LEU A 50 1.38 0.23 -2.19
N GLN A 51 2.13 -0.13 -1.14
CA GLN A 51 3.52 0.23 -0.93
C GLN A 51 4.24 -0.97 -0.32
N PHE A 52 5.47 -1.26 -0.72
CA PHE A 52 6.23 -2.34 -0.10
C PHE A 52 7.73 -2.05 -0.03
N ASP A 53 8.38 -2.67 0.95
CA ASP A 53 9.83 -2.76 1.06
C ASP A 53 10.28 -4.23 1.08
N GLU A 54 11.55 -4.47 1.41
CA GLU A 54 12.11 -5.82 1.50
C GLU A 54 11.33 -6.75 2.44
N VAL A 55 10.66 -6.24 3.47
CA VAL A 55 10.12 -7.03 4.59
C VAL A 55 8.60 -6.92 4.71
N LYS A 56 8.03 -5.76 4.42
CA LYS A 56 6.66 -5.36 4.69
C LYS A 56 5.99 -4.93 3.41
N LEU A 57 4.77 -5.40 3.23
CA LEU A 57 3.83 -4.88 2.26
C LEU A 57 2.74 -4.14 3.03
N ILE A 58 2.35 -2.98 2.53
CA ILE A 58 1.31 -2.13 3.09
C ILE A 58 0.26 -1.92 2.02
N THR A 59 -0.99 -2.16 2.40
CA THR A 59 -2.12 -2.12 1.48
C THR A 59 -3.20 -1.21 2.03
N GLY A 60 -3.72 -0.33 1.17
CA GLY A 60 -4.82 0.58 1.45
C GLY A 60 -6.06 0.14 0.68
N SER A 61 -7.19 0.08 1.37
CA SER A 61 -8.43 -0.46 0.81
C SER A 61 -9.60 0.49 0.98
N MET A 62 -10.60 0.28 0.13
CA MET A 62 -11.92 0.91 0.27
C MET A 62 -12.70 0.42 1.50
N ASP A 63 -12.18 -0.54 2.27
CA ASP A 63 -12.77 -0.95 3.56
C ASP A 63 -12.37 -0.04 4.73
N ASN A 64 -11.78 1.12 4.41
CA ASN A 64 -11.34 2.16 5.34
C ASN A 64 -10.18 1.70 6.24
N THR A 65 -9.56 0.55 5.94
CA THR A 65 -8.42 0.03 6.67
C THR A 65 -7.16 0.02 5.83
N LEU A 66 -6.04 0.03 6.53
CA LEU A 66 -4.76 -0.38 5.98
C LEU A 66 -4.34 -1.69 6.60
N LYS A 67 -3.65 -2.52 5.83
CA LYS A 67 -3.06 -3.76 6.34
C LYS A 67 -1.57 -3.80 6.06
N VAL A 68 -0.83 -4.26 7.05
CA VAL A 68 0.60 -4.52 6.97
C VAL A 68 0.79 -6.03 6.93
N TRP A 69 1.54 -6.50 5.94
CA TRP A 69 1.74 -7.90 5.63
C TRP A 69 3.23 -8.23 5.64
N ASP A 70 3.54 -9.42 6.14
CA ASP A 70 4.78 -10.12 5.81
C ASP A 70 4.51 -10.78 4.46
N TRP A 71 4.90 -10.10 3.38
CA TRP A 71 4.59 -10.58 2.03
C TRP A 71 5.38 -11.85 1.68
N ARG A 72 6.51 -12.09 2.33
CA ARG A 72 7.33 -13.31 2.14
C ARG A 72 6.74 -14.54 2.81
N ARG A 73 6.01 -14.34 3.91
CA ARG A 73 5.30 -15.41 4.62
C ARG A 73 3.82 -15.49 4.26
N GLY A 74 3.33 -14.53 3.48
CA GLY A 74 1.93 -14.40 3.12
C GLY A 74 1.00 -14.12 4.30
N LYS A 75 1.47 -13.47 5.37
CA LYS A 75 0.70 -13.26 6.61
C LYS A 75 0.39 -11.80 6.87
N CYS A 76 -0.83 -11.51 7.31
CA CYS A 76 -1.18 -10.19 7.84
C CYS A 76 -0.55 -10.02 9.22
N ILE A 77 0.30 -9.02 9.39
CA ILE A 77 0.97 -8.68 10.67
C ILE A 77 0.06 -7.75 11.48
N ARG A 78 -0.55 -6.77 10.82
CA ARG A 78 -1.30 -5.70 11.50
C ARG A 78 -2.39 -5.13 10.61
N THR A 79 -3.51 -4.75 11.23
CA THR A 79 -4.54 -3.91 10.61
C THR A 79 -4.52 -2.56 11.29
N LEU A 80 -4.45 -1.48 10.51
CA LEU A 80 -4.51 -0.11 10.96
C LEU A 80 -5.91 0.44 10.63
N THR A 81 -6.61 0.87 11.66
CA THR A 81 -7.97 1.41 11.58
C THR A 81 -7.95 2.87 12.03
N GLY A 82 -8.68 3.74 11.34
CA GLY A 82 -8.80 5.14 11.75
C GLY A 82 -9.24 6.11 10.66
N HIS A 83 -9.20 5.71 9.38
CA HIS A 83 -9.91 6.43 8.33
C HIS A 83 -11.41 6.11 8.39
N THR A 84 -12.23 7.09 8.03
CA THR A 84 -13.70 6.92 7.99
C THR A 84 -14.20 6.55 6.60
N GLU A 85 -13.37 6.75 5.57
CA GLU A 85 -13.64 6.40 4.18
C GLU A 85 -12.43 5.67 3.55
N GLY A 86 -12.60 5.24 2.30
CA GLY A 86 -11.62 4.41 1.59
C GLY A 86 -10.24 5.04 1.46
N VAL A 87 -9.20 4.25 1.68
CA VAL A 87 -7.79 4.67 1.52
C VAL A 87 -7.40 4.55 0.06
N VAL A 88 -6.91 5.63 -0.52
CA VAL A 88 -6.68 5.76 -1.98
C VAL A 88 -5.23 5.93 -2.35
N CYS A 89 -4.38 6.37 -1.42
CA CYS A 89 -2.95 6.56 -1.67
C CYS A 89 -2.14 6.30 -0.40
N LEU A 90 -0.92 5.80 -0.59
CA LEU A 90 0.03 5.48 0.47
C LEU A 90 1.42 5.97 0.07
N ASN A 91 2.16 6.50 1.04
CA ASN A 91 3.59 6.70 0.94
C ASN A 91 4.25 6.11 2.19
N PHE A 92 5.30 5.34 2.00
CA PHE A 92 5.98 4.63 3.06
C PHE A 92 7.48 4.90 3.01
N ASP A 93 8.02 5.34 4.13
CA ASP A 93 9.45 5.51 4.33
C ASP A 93 9.86 4.81 5.63
N SER A 94 10.46 3.62 5.50
CA SER A 94 11.05 2.76 6.54
C SER A 94 10.14 2.38 7.72
N ASN A 95 9.73 3.36 8.53
CA ASN A 95 8.87 3.18 9.70
C ASN A 95 7.71 4.18 9.77
N VAL A 96 7.66 5.14 8.85
CA VAL A 96 6.61 6.14 8.77
C VAL A 96 5.79 5.86 7.52
N LEU A 97 4.49 5.73 7.71
CA LEU A 97 3.52 5.53 6.64
C LEU A 97 2.59 6.74 6.61
N ALA A 98 2.47 7.41 5.48
CA ALA A 98 1.42 8.38 5.22
C ALA A 98 0.32 7.72 4.40
N SER A 99 -0.94 7.97 4.76
CA SER A 99 -2.10 7.46 4.05
C SER A 99 -3.10 8.57 3.77
N GLY A 100 -3.50 8.69 2.50
CA GLY A 100 -4.58 9.58 2.07
C GLY A 100 -5.87 8.81 1.86
N SER A 101 -6.98 9.38 2.32
CA SER A 101 -8.30 8.80 2.19
C SER A 101 -9.29 9.77 1.55
N VAL A 102 -10.38 9.20 1.03
CA VAL A 102 -11.57 9.94 0.57
C VAL A 102 -12.21 10.76 1.69
N ASP A 103 -11.89 10.47 2.96
CA ASP A 103 -12.32 11.29 4.11
C ASP A 103 -11.68 12.69 4.16
N SER A 104 -10.91 13.05 3.13
CA SER A 104 -10.18 14.32 3.01
C SER A 104 -9.11 14.51 4.09
N THR A 105 -8.62 13.41 4.66
CA THR A 105 -7.53 13.43 5.65
C THR A 105 -6.30 12.68 5.17
N ILE A 106 -5.13 13.13 5.65
CA ILE A 106 -3.90 12.36 5.65
C ILE A 106 -3.66 11.87 7.07
N LYS A 107 -3.36 10.58 7.24
CA LYS A 107 -2.93 10.03 8.52
C LYS A 107 -1.51 9.55 8.40
N VAL A 108 -0.70 9.86 9.41
CA VAL A 108 0.67 9.38 9.50
C VAL A 108 0.74 8.29 10.56
N TRP A 109 1.32 7.16 10.24
CA TRP A 109 1.39 5.99 11.10
C TRP A 109 2.85 5.66 11.38
N ASN A 110 3.17 5.46 12.66
CA ASN A 110 4.45 4.89 13.03
C ASN A 110 4.31 3.37 13.09
N LEU A 111 4.93 2.64 12.16
CA LEU A 111 4.80 1.18 12.07
C LEU A 111 5.55 0.43 13.19
N ARG A 112 6.52 1.07 13.86
CA ARG A 112 7.23 0.47 15.00
C ARG A 112 6.34 0.39 16.24
N THR A 113 5.60 1.47 16.51
CA THR A 113 4.71 1.54 17.68
C THR A 113 3.27 1.15 17.34
N GLY A 114 2.90 1.17 16.06
CA GLY A 114 1.54 0.99 15.58
C GLY A 114 0.58 2.12 15.92
N ARG A 115 1.09 3.27 16.40
CA ARG A 115 0.28 4.45 16.71
C ARG A 115 0.20 5.38 15.50
N GLY A 116 -1.01 5.83 15.18
CA GLY A 116 -1.25 6.89 14.21
C GLY A 116 -1.13 8.27 14.86
N VAL A 117 -0.38 9.17 14.24
CA VAL A 117 -0.40 10.60 14.52
C VAL A 117 -1.26 11.27 13.45
N TYR A 118 -2.25 12.02 13.90
CA TYR A 118 -3.20 12.72 13.03
C TYR A 118 -2.61 14.04 12.54
N ILE A 119 -2.70 14.31 11.24
CA ILE A 119 -2.37 15.63 10.66
C ILE A 119 -3.57 16.05 9.81
N ALA A 120 -4.23 17.14 10.21
CA ALA A 120 -5.36 17.69 9.48
C ALA A 120 -4.88 18.60 8.33
N GLY A 121 -5.47 18.41 7.14
CA GLY A 121 -5.51 19.44 6.09
C GLY A 121 -4.85 19.05 4.78
N ALA A 122 -5.58 18.34 3.91
CA ALA A 122 -5.29 18.34 2.48
C ALA A 122 -6.60 18.57 1.73
N TYR A 123 -6.76 19.77 1.19
CA TYR A 123 -7.98 20.18 0.49
C TYR A 123 -7.98 19.56 -0.92
N GLY A 124 -8.61 18.39 -1.04
CA GLY A 124 -8.91 17.72 -2.31
C GLY A 124 -7.98 16.57 -2.70
N LEU A 125 -8.56 15.55 -3.34
CA LEU A 125 -7.88 14.31 -3.79
C LEU A 125 -6.66 14.58 -4.70
N GLY A 126 -6.70 15.65 -5.51
CA GLY A 126 -5.57 16.06 -6.35
C GLY A 126 -4.37 16.59 -5.56
N GLN A 127 -4.61 17.26 -4.42
CA GLN A 127 -3.55 17.75 -3.53
C GLN A 127 -3.04 16.65 -2.59
N LEU A 128 -3.90 15.70 -2.21
CA LEU A 128 -3.54 14.54 -1.37
C LEU A 128 -2.41 13.71 -1.96
N CYS A 129 -2.46 13.42 -3.27
CA CYS A 129 -1.38 12.69 -3.93
C CYS A 129 -0.18 13.59 -4.25
N ALA A 130 -0.38 14.85 -4.63
CA ALA A 130 0.74 15.77 -4.88
C ALA A 130 1.58 16.03 -3.60
N ALA A 131 0.93 16.19 -2.44
CA ALA A 131 1.57 16.45 -1.16
C ALA A 131 2.41 15.27 -0.65
N MET A 132 2.11 14.05 -1.09
CA MET A 132 2.88 12.85 -0.75
C MET A 132 4.06 12.59 -1.69
N GLY A 133 4.47 13.56 -2.52
CA GLY A 133 5.73 13.48 -3.30
C GLY A 133 5.68 12.54 -4.50
N PHE A 134 4.51 12.35 -5.11
CA PHE A 134 4.41 11.60 -6.36
C PHE A 134 5.12 12.35 -7.50
N LYS A 135 6.21 11.78 -8.02
CA LYS A 135 6.68 12.05 -9.38
C LYS A 135 5.73 11.31 -10.33
N TRP A 136 4.78 12.02 -10.91
CA TRP A 136 4.00 11.52 -12.02
C TRP A 136 4.85 11.73 -13.28
N GLU A 137 5.54 10.70 -13.76
CA GLU A 137 5.92 10.68 -15.17
C GLU A 137 4.64 10.35 -15.95
N TRP A 138 4.02 11.42 -16.48
CA TRP A 138 3.08 11.28 -17.58
C TRP A 138 3.87 10.96 -18.85
N ASP A 139 4.31 9.71 -18.98
CA ASP A 139 4.57 9.16 -20.32
C ASP A 139 3.33 8.36 -20.72
N LEU A 140 2.25 9.10 -20.99
CA LEU A 140 1.34 8.69 -22.05
C LEU A 140 2.04 9.00 -23.38
N CYS A 141 1.83 8.14 -24.37
CA CYS A 141 2.26 8.29 -25.77
C CYS A 141 2.33 9.73 -26.28
#